data_AF-A0A1B6JP20-F1
#
_entry.id   AF-A0A1B6JP20-F1
#
_cell.length_a   1.000
_cell.length_b   1.000
_cell.length_c   1.000
_cell.angle_alpha   90.00
_cell.angle_beta   90.00
_cell.angle_gamma   90.00
#
_symmetry.space_group_name_H-M   'P 1'
#
loop_
_entity.id
_entity.type
_entity.pdbx_description
1 polymer ?
#
loop_
_entity_poly.entity_id
_entity_poly.type
_entity_poly.pdbx_seq_one_letter_code
_entity_poly.pdbx_strand_id
1 'polypeptide(L)'
;MIQVSCFGSYNVTPLGMKTEQRMCAACSEPITDKYLLQVSGRSWHAHCLRCCVCQLALDRQPSCFIKDDSIYCKADYAKSFGAKCSKCCRSISANDWVRKARDHVYHLANSSPVLSCLLHAS
;
A
#
# COMPACT_ATOMS: atom_id res chain seq x y z
N MET A 1 8.60 -0.20 0.12
CA MET A 1 7.70 0.84 0.62
C MET A 1 7.99 2.10 -0.18
N ILE A 2 6.98 2.72 -0.78
CA ILE A 2 7.13 3.87 -1.68
C ILE A 2 6.67 5.11 -0.92
N GLN A 3 7.47 6.16 -0.91
CA GLN A 3 7.09 7.43 -0.28
C GLN A 3 6.01 8.13 -1.12
N VAL A 4 5.02 8.71 -0.44
CA VAL A 4 4.04 9.60 -1.07
C VAL A 4 4.55 11.02 -0.92
N SER A 5 5.06 11.58 -2.00
CA SER A 5 5.57 12.96 -2.00
C SER A 5 4.47 13.90 -2.46
N CYS A 6 4.08 14.84 -1.60
CA CYS A 6 3.17 15.93 -1.96
C CYS A 6 3.98 17.08 -2.55
N PHE A 7 3.73 17.41 -3.81
CA PHE A 7 4.29 18.58 -4.46
C PHE A 7 3.19 19.64 -4.59
N GLY A 8 3.49 20.87 -4.20
CA GLY A 8 2.62 22.00 -4.51
C GLY A 8 2.59 22.23 -6.01
N SER A 9 1.40 22.28 -6.61
CA SER A 9 1.22 22.59 -8.03
C SER A 9 1.44 24.09 -8.24
N TYR A 10 2.65 24.61 -8.02
CA TYR A 10 2.94 25.98 -8.44
C TYR A 10 3.20 25.96 -9.94
N ASN A 11 2.19 26.32 -10.73
CA ASN A 11 2.37 26.86 -12.08
C ASN A 11 1.17 27.75 -12.40
N VAL A 12 1.17 28.95 -11.82
CA VAL A 12 0.31 30.05 -12.26
C VAL A 12 1.24 31.09 -12.87
N THR A 13 1.50 30.97 -14.18
CA THR A 13 1.94 32.12 -14.99
C THR A 13 0.69 32.74 -15.63
N PRO A 14 0.44 34.06 -15.50
CA PRO A 14 -0.74 34.71 -16.08
C PRO A 14 -0.73 34.78 -17.62
N LEU A 15 0.24 34.15 -18.30
CA LEU A 15 0.56 34.40 -19.70
C LEU A 15 1.00 33.09 -20.38
N GLY A 16 0.02 32.25 -20.72
CA GLY A 16 -0.03 31.46 -21.97
C GLY A 16 1.21 30.70 -22.48
N MET A 17 2.05 30.07 -21.64
CA MET A 17 3.15 29.24 -22.17
C MET A 17 3.39 27.94 -21.38
N LYS A 18 3.06 26.82 -22.03
CA LYS A 18 3.48 25.41 -21.86
C LYS A 18 3.74 24.95 -20.42
N THR A 19 2.68 24.58 -19.71
CA THR A 19 2.80 23.82 -18.47
C THR A 19 3.04 22.36 -18.82
N GLU A 20 4.08 21.76 -18.24
CA GLU A 20 4.31 20.31 -18.27
C GLU A 20 3.16 19.64 -17.50
N GLN A 21 2.03 19.45 -18.17
CA GLN A 21 0.80 18.92 -17.58
C GLN A 21 1.07 17.48 -17.15
N ARG A 22 1.26 17.29 -15.85
CA ARG A 22 1.44 15.95 -15.29
C ARG A 22 0.11 15.20 -15.39
N MET A 23 0.10 14.13 -16.17
CA MET A 23 -1.07 13.27 -16.31
C MET A 23 -1.18 12.34 -15.09
N CYS A 24 -2.40 12.17 -14.60
CA CYS A 24 -2.69 11.22 -13.57
C CYS A 24 -2.57 9.80 -14.12
N ALA A 25 -1.78 8.95 -13.46
CA ALA A 25 -1.62 7.56 -13.87
C ALA A 25 -2.87 6.69 -13.66
N ALA A 26 -3.88 7.15 -12.91
CA ALA A 26 -5.12 6.42 -12.67
C ALA A 26 -6.21 6.73 -13.69
N CYS A 27 -6.50 8.03 -13.90
CA CYS A 27 -7.58 8.48 -14.79
C CYS A 27 -7.09 8.97 -16.15
N SER A 28 -5.77 9.03 -16.39
CA SER A 28 -5.15 9.57 -17.61
C SER A 28 -5.46 11.03 -17.93
N GLU A 29 -6.07 11.76 -17.00
CA GLU A 29 -6.38 13.19 -17.15
C GLU A 29 -5.26 14.08 -16.61
N PRO A 30 -5.10 15.31 -17.14
CA PRO A 30 -4.14 16.28 -16.62
C PRO A 30 -4.50 16.71 -15.20
N ILE A 31 -3.51 16.76 -14.31
CA ILE A 31 -3.72 17.17 -12.92
C ILE A 31 -3.83 18.70 -12.86
N THR A 32 -5.04 19.20 -12.60
CA THR A 32 -5.35 20.62 -12.43
C THR A 32 -5.48 21.05 -10.96
N ASP A 33 -5.23 20.12 -10.02
CA ASP A 33 -5.36 20.35 -8.59
C ASP A 33 -4.23 21.23 -8.04
N LYS A 34 -4.45 21.84 -6.86
CA LYS A 34 -3.48 22.73 -6.20
C LYS A 34 -2.22 22.00 -5.74
N TYR A 35 -2.33 20.69 -5.52
CA TYR A 35 -1.22 19.83 -5.17
C TYR A 35 -1.36 18.49 -5.90
N LEU A 36 -0.23 17.91 -6.26
CA LEU A 36 -0.16 16.59 -6.87
C LEU A 36 0.63 15.64 -5.98
N LEU A 37 0.28 14.36 -6.04
CA LEU A 37 0.99 13.31 -5.35
C LEU A 37 1.89 12.58 -6.33
N GLN A 38 3.16 12.42 -5.98
CA GLN A 38 4.10 11.63 -6.77
C GLN A 38 4.43 10.34 -6.04
N VAL A 39 4.22 9.21 -6.72
CA VAL A 39 4.47 7.86 -6.21
C VAL A 39 5.16 7.05 -7.29
N SER A 40 6.35 6.51 -6.98
CA SER A 40 7.16 5.71 -7.91
C SER A 40 7.44 6.40 -9.25
N GLY A 41 7.63 7.73 -9.22
CA GLY A 41 7.84 8.54 -10.42
C GLY A 41 6.57 8.94 -11.17
N ARG A 42 5.42 8.31 -10.89
CA ARG A 42 4.11 8.64 -11.50
C ARG A 42 3.38 9.70 -10.68
N SER A 43 2.59 10.53 -11.36
CA SER A 43 1.80 11.59 -10.72
C SER A 43 0.33 11.18 -10.58
N TRP A 44 -0.28 11.57 -9.48
CA TRP A 44 -1.62 11.15 -9.09
C TRP A 44 -2.38 12.32 -8.48
N HIS A 45 -3.68 12.39 -8.73
CA HIS A 45 -4.57 13.23 -7.94
C HIS A 45 -4.64 12.74 -6.50
N ALA A 46 -4.89 13.66 -5.57
CA ALA A 46 -5.17 13.32 -4.17
C ALA A 46 -6.33 12.32 -4.04
N HIS A 47 -7.38 12.50 -4.85
CA HIS A 47 -8.51 11.58 -4.87
C HIS A 47 -8.22 10.27 -5.64
N CYS A 48 -7.35 10.28 -6.65
CA CYS A 48 -7.06 9.07 -7.42
C CYS A 48 -6.09 8.13 -6.72
N LEU A 49 -5.24 8.64 -5.81
CA LEU A 49 -4.31 7.82 -5.04
C LEU A 49 -5.03 7.08 -3.92
N ARG A 50 -5.60 5.90 -4.24
CA ARG A 50 -6.35 5.06 -3.31
C ARG A 50 -5.86 3.62 -3.30
N CYS A 51 -6.07 2.95 -2.17
CA CYS A 51 -5.87 1.50 -2.09
C CYS A 51 -6.91 0.78 -2.97
N CYS A 52 -6.47 -0.11 -3.85
CA CYS A 52 -7.38 -0.89 -4.70
C CYS A 52 -8.33 -1.82 -3.91
N VAL A 53 -7.94 -2.22 -2.69
CA VAL A 53 -8.71 -3.14 -1.84
C VAL A 53 -9.74 -2.41 -0.98
N CYS A 54 -9.30 -1.45 -0.16
CA CYS A 54 -10.17 -0.75 0.79
C CYS A 54 -10.62 0.64 0.34
N GLN A 55 -10.16 1.12 -0.82
CA GLN A 55 -10.46 2.46 -1.37
C GLN A 55 -10.03 3.64 -0.46
N LEU A 56 -9.24 3.35 0.58
CA LEU A 56 -8.68 4.35 1.48
C LEU A 56 -7.79 5.32 0.70
N ALA A 57 -8.03 6.62 0.88
CA ALA A 57 -7.18 7.67 0.32
C ALA A 57 -5.79 7.62 0.97
N LEU A 58 -4.78 7.59 0.12
CA LEU A 58 -3.38 7.49 0.53
C LEU A 58 -2.68 8.86 0.51
N ASP A 59 -3.42 9.95 0.27
CA ASP A 59 -2.93 11.32 0.27
C ASP A 59 -2.33 11.73 1.62
N ARG A 60 -2.93 11.24 2.72
CA ARG A 60 -2.45 11.48 4.09
C ARG A 60 -1.47 10.44 4.59
N GLN A 61 -1.20 9.39 3.82
CA GLN A 61 -0.28 8.34 4.24
C GLN A 61 1.14 8.71 3.82
N PRO A 62 2.14 8.58 4.71
CA PRO A 62 3.53 8.91 4.35
C PRO A 62 4.10 7.94 3.31
N SER A 63 3.49 6.77 3.16
CA SER A 63 3.94 5.74 2.22
C SER A 63 2.82 4.82 1.77
N CYS A 64 3.01 4.24 0.59
CA CYS A 64 2.14 3.23 0.01
C CYS A 64 2.97 2.15 -0.69
N PHE A 65 2.31 1.15 -1.25
CA PHE A 65 2.95 0.04 -1.97
C PHE A 65 2.30 -0.10 -3.34
N ILE A 66 3.11 -0.39 -4.36
CA ILE A 66 2.64 -0.70 -5.71
C ILE A 66 3.07 -2.12 -6.03
N LYS A 67 2.14 -2.91 -6.55
CA LYS A 67 2.41 -4.26 -7.02
C LYS A 67 1.46 -4.59 -8.16
N ASP A 68 2.00 -5.11 -9.27
CA ASP A 68 1.23 -5.43 -10.49
C ASP A 68 0.37 -4.24 -10.97
N ASP A 69 0.99 -3.05 -11.08
CA ASP A 69 0.34 -1.75 -11.38
C ASP A 69 -0.81 -1.33 -10.43
N SER A 70 -1.05 -2.07 -9.35
CA SER A 70 -2.09 -1.78 -8.36
C SER A 70 -1.50 -1.16 -7.09
N ILE A 71 -2.17 -0.14 -6.56
CA ILE A 71 -1.76 0.55 -5.33
C ILE A 71 -2.42 -0.09 -4.11
N TYR A 72 -1.64 -0.33 -3.06
CA TYR A 72 -2.08 -0.91 -1.80
C TYR A 72 -1.66 -0.02 -0.62
N CYS A 73 -2.53 0.05 0.39
CA CYS A 73 -2.15 0.61 1.68
C CYS A 73 -1.23 -0.37 2.43
N LYS A 74 -0.51 0.12 3.45
CA LYS A 74 0.39 -0.71 4.27
C LYS A 74 -0.32 -1.93 4.86
N ALA A 75 -1.57 -1.78 5.31
CA ALA A 75 -2.34 -2.84 5.93
C ALA A 75 -2.76 -3.92 4.93
N ASP A 76 -3.38 -3.55 3.80
CA ASP A 76 -3.83 -4.51 2.78
C ASP A 76 -2.66 -5.18 2.06
N TYR A 77 -1.55 -4.44 1.85
CA TYR A 77 -0.33 -5.02 1.31
C TYR A 77 0.22 -6.10 2.24
N ALA A 78 0.33 -5.82 3.54
CA ALA A 78 0.76 -6.80 4.53
C ALA A 78 -0.23 -7.96 4.69
N LYS A 79 -1.54 -7.71 4.57
CA LYS A 79 -2.57 -8.76 4.66
C LYS A 79 -2.58 -9.68 3.44
N SER A 80 -2.33 -9.14 2.25
CA SER A 80 -2.40 -9.89 0.99
C SER A 80 -1.08 -10.60 0.67
N PHE A 81 0.04 -9.89 0.86
CA PHE A 81 1.39 -10.32 0.46
C PHE A 81 2.35 -10.49 1.63
N GLY A 82 1.96 -10.14 2.86
CA GLY A 82 2.77 -10.44 4.03
C GLY A 82 2.73 -11.92 4.38
N ALA A 83 3.59 -12.30 5.33
CA ALA A 83 3.64 -13.66 5.82
C ALA A 83 2.27 -14.07 6.36
N LYS A 84 1.80 -15.25 5.95
CA LYS A 84 0.59 -15.87 6.46
C LYS A 84 0.97 -17.17 7.15
N CYS A 85 0.24 -17.49 8.20
CA CYS A 85 0.38 -18.79 8.83
C CYS A 85 -0.07 -19.87 7.85
N SER A 86 0.81 -20.82 7.54
CA SER A 86 0.52 -21.92 6.63
C SER A 86 -0.56 -22.89 7.15
N LYS A 87 -0.92 -22.80 8.44
CA LYS A 87 -2.00 -23.62 9.05
C LYS A 87 -3.33 -22.90 9.15
N CYS A 88 -3.37 -21.69 9.69
CA CYS A 88 -4.64 -20.97 9.91
C CYS A 88 -4.96 -19.95 8.81
N CYS A 89 -4.07 -19.77 7.83
CA CYS A 89 -4.18 -18.81 6.72
C CYS A 89 -4.35 -17.35 7.15
N ARG A 90 -4.18 -17.04 8.45
CA ARG A 90 -4.23 -15.68 8.99
C ARG A 90 -2.93 -14.95 8.70
N SER A 91 -3.03 -13.65 8.45
CA SER A 91 -1.89 -12.75 8.31
C SER A 91 -1.12 -12.65 9.62
N ILE A 92 0.20 -12.73 9.52
CA ILE A 92 1.15 -12.58 10.63
C ILE A 92 1.34 -11.07 10.89
N SER A 93 0.97 -10.61 12.08
CA SER A 93 1.25 -9.26 12.56
C SER A 93 2.64 -9.16 13.17
N ALA A 94 3.18 -7.95 13.28
CA ALA A 94 4.47 -7.71 13.93
C ALA A 94 4.47 -8.10 15.43
N ASN A 95 3.29 -8.14 16.06
CA ASN A 95 3.13 -8.55 17.46
C ASN A 95 2.86 -10.06 17.61
N ASP A 96 2.69 -10.79 16.50
CA ASP A 96 2.47 -12.22 16.55
C ASP A 96 3.79 -12.95 16.78
N TRP A 97 3.78 -13.84 17.76
CA TRP A 97 4.88 -14.77 17.96
C TRP A 97 4.78 -15.83 16.86
N VAL A 98 5.88 -16.08 16.17
CA VAL A 98 5.88 -16.99 15.03
C VAL A 98 7.05 -17.95 15.05
N ARG A 99 6.84 -19.14 14.50
CA ARG A 99 7.89 -20.11 14.21
C ARG A 99 8.00 -20.29 12.71
N LYS A 100 9.22 -20.23 12.19
CA LYS A 100 9.52 -20.54 10.79
C LYS A 100 10.07 -21.96 10.70
N ALA A 101 9.51 -22.78 9.80
CA ALA A 101 10.05 -24.09 9.47
C ALA A 101 10.14 -24.22 7.95
N ARG A 102 11.37 -24.29 7.42
CA ARG A 102 11.66 -24.23 5.98
C ARG A 102 11.00 -22.97 5.35
N ASP A 103 10.17 -23.16 4.34
CA ASP A 103 9.42 -22.11 3.63
C ASP A 103 8.08 -21.74 4.29
N HIS A 104 7.77 -22.32 5.45
CA HIS A 104 6.46 -22.16 6.10
C HIS A 104 6.59 -21.36 7.41
N VAL A 105 5.59 -20.53 7.68
CA VAL A 105 5.51 -19.70 8.89
C VAL A 105 4.25 -20.10 9.66
N TYR A 106 4.34 -20.16 10.99
CA TYR A 106 3.27 -20.61 11.88
C TYR A 106 3.13 -19.68 13.08
N HIS A 107 1.90 -19.39 13.50
CA HIS A 107 1.62 -18.69 14.77
C HIS A 107 2.03 -19.55 15.97
N LEU A 108 2.70 -18.95 16.95
CA LEU A 108 3.02 -19.53 18.26
C LEU A 108 1.92 -19.14 19.25
N ALA A 109 0.99 -20.07 19.45
CA ALA A 109 0.00 -20.32 20.52
C ALA A 109 -0.54 -19.23 21.48
N ASN A 110 0.04 -18.05 21.70
CA ASN A 110 -0.30 -17.23 22.88
C ASN A 110 -1.21 -16.01 22.65
N SER A 111 -2.11 -16.04 21.67
CA SER A 111 -3.22 -15.05 21.59
C SER A 111 -4.54 -15.66 21.09
N SER A 112 -5.01 -16.71 21.80
CA SER A 112 -6.42 -17.16 21.95
C SER A 112 -7.18 -17.76 20.74
N PRO A 113 -8.21 -18.61 20.95
CA PRO A 113 -8.17 -20.00 21.36
C PRO A 113 -8.63 -20.88 20.17
N VAL A 114 -7.70 -21.28 19.29
CA VAL A 114 -7.92 -22.39 18.37
C VAL A 114 -6.68 -23.26 18.35
N LEU A 115 -6.74 -24.28 19.19
CA LEU A 115 -5.72 -25.27 19.52
C LEU A 115 -5.39 -26.21 18.33
N SER A 116 -4.93 -25.69 17.18
CA SER A 116 -4.83 -26.53 15.96
C SER A 116 -3.49 -26.49 15.22
N CYS A 117 -2.57 -25.58 15.52
CA CYS A 117 -1.36 -25.43 14.70
C CYS A 117 -0.11 -26.18 15.19
N LEU A 118 -0.05 -26.63 16.46
CA LEU A 118 1.15 -27.27 17.04
C LEU A 118 1.20 -28.80 16.94
N LEU A 119 0.10 -29.48 16.62
CA LEU A 119 0.00 -30.95 16.74
C LEU A 119 0.61 -31.75 15.56
N HIS A 120 1.15 -31.11 14.52
CA HIS A 120 1.66 -31.82 13.33
C HIS A 120 3.05 -31.34 12.86
N ALA A 121 3.87 -30.82 13.78
CA ALA A 121 5.27 -30.46 13.49
C ALA A 121 6.26 -31.50 14.06
N SER A 122 5.80 -32.71 14.38
CA SER A 122 6.59 -33.84 14.87
C SER A 122 6.32 -35.05 13.99
#